data_AF-A0A6J6G4X6-F1
#
_entry.id   AF-A0A6J6G4X6-F1
#
_cell.length_a   1.000
_cell.length_b   1.000
_cell.length_c   1.000
_cell.angle_alpha   90.00
_cell.angle_beta   90.00
_cell.angle_gamma   90.00
#
_symmetry.space_group_name_H-M   'P 1'
#
loop_
_entity.id
_entity.type
_entity.pdbx_description
1 polymer ?
#
loop_
_entity_poly.entity_id
_entity_poly.type
_entity_poly.pdbx_seq_one_letter_code
_entity_poly.pdbx_strand_id
1 'polypeptide(L)'
;MAFFPTYPHLVRYVDWILPGGDTFAALVLNLVLGAAFIVLVGLLARSWFGDLVAQRAMILCAIFPGSFVLSFAYSEALLLTLAAACLLLLDRERWLWAGITAMLATATRPNGVALIAACLVAAEMARRAKKSWRPFIAPLLAPLGFLGYQLWINHHAHESGVWFRVQGEAWKEGASFGFTAIRRTLEAFTQPLSSPTDLITAASFGCMLLFVWIMWKRHRLPLPAMAYSAVILILMLLPATVTARPRFLFTAFPLFISLAIWLSHSKRREWWPYVVGMCLAGLTALTALYGVYGAIP
;
A
#
# COMPACT_ATOMS: atom_id res chain seq x y z
N MET A 1 -2.61 -12.13 -18.69
CA MET A 1 -3.48 -11.20 -17.93
C MET A 1 -2.79 -10.89 -16.61
N ALA A 2 -2.16 -9.72 -16.47
CA ALA A 2 -1.28 -9.42 -15.32
C ALA A 2 -1.99 -8.75 -14.12
N PHE A 3 -3.26 -8.36 -14.26
CA PHE A 3 -4.03 -7.67 -13.23
C PHE A 3 -5.27 -8.47 -12.83
N PHE A 4 -5.65 -8.38 -11.55
CA PHE A 4 -6.88 -8.97 -11.03
C PHE A 4 -8.10 -8.31 -11.71
N PRO A 5 -9.19 -9.05 -11.95
CA PRO A 5 -10.30 -8.64 -12.82
C PRO A 5 -11.05 -7.40 -12.33
N THR A 6 -11.01 -7.10 -11.04
CA THR A 6 -11.71 -5.96 -10.43
C THR A 6 -11.33 -4.62 -11.05
N TYR A 7 -10.05 -4.38 -11.30
CA TYR A 7 -9.58 -3.09 -11.82
C TYR A 7 -9.97 -2.88 -13.30
N PRO A 8 -9.73 -3.84 -14.23
CA PRO A 8 -10.22 -3.75 -15.61
C PRO A 8 -11.75 -3.60 -15.71
N HIS A 9 -12.53 -4.30 -14.88
CA HIS A 9 -13.99 -4.13 -14.89
C HIS A 9 -14.40 -2.72 -14.46
N LEU A 10 -13.78 -2.16 -13.43
CA LEU A 10 -14.00 -0.77 -13.01
C LEU A 10 -13.68 0.24 -14.10
N VAL A 11 -12.54 0.08 -14.80
CA VAL A 11 -12.17 0.94 -15.94
C VAL A 11 -13.24 0.88 -17.02
N ARG A 12 -13.74 -0.32 -17.37
CA ARG A 12 -14.80 -0.48 -18.39
C ARG A 12 -16.12 0.16 -17.98
N TYR A 13 -16.51 0.11 -16.70
CA TYR A 13 -17.70 0.81 -16.22
C TYR A 13 -17.55 2.33 -16.32
N VAL A 14 -16.35 2.86 -16.06
CA VAL A 14 -16.05 4.30 -16.17
C VAL A 14 -16.02 4.74 -17.64
N ASP A 15 -15.42 3.96 -18.53
CA ASP A 15 -15.39 4.22 -19.97
C ASP A 15 -16.79 4.24 -20.59
N TRP A 16 -17.71 3.40 -20.09
CA TRP A 16 -19.10 3.43 -20.54
C TRP A 16 -19.82 4.76 -20.26
N ILE A 17 -19.35 5.54 -19.28
CA ILE A 17 -19.94 6.81 -18.85
C ILE A 17 -19.16 8.02 -19.41
N LEU A 18 -17.86 7.87 -19.67
CA LEU A 18 -16.97 8.94 -20.12
C LEU A 18 -16.59 8.77 -21.60
N PRO A 19 -16.95 9.72 -22.49
CA PRO A 19 -16.43 9.72 -23.85
C PRO A 19 -14.93 10.07 -23.82
N GLY A 20 -14.05 9.11 -24.15
CA GLY A 20 -12.60 9.34 -24.16
C GLY A 20 -11.71 8.11 -24.31
N GLY A 21 -12.28 6.89 -24.21
CA GLY A 21 -11.55 5.63 -24.38
C GLY A 21 -10.88 5.14 -23.09
N ASP A 22 -10.54 3.84 -23.07
CA ASP A 22 -10.06 3.10 -21.90
C ASP A 22 -8.91 3.79 -21.14
N THR A 23 -7.97 4.43 -21.85
CA THR A 23 -6.82 5.12 -21.24
C THR A 23 -7.24 6.36 -20.46
N PHE A 24 -8.14 7.18 -21.03
CA PHE A 24 -8.63 8.38 -20.35
C PHE A 24 -9.49 8.01 -19.13
N ALA A 25 -10.36 7.02 -19.29
CA ALA A 25 -11.17 6.48 -18.20
C ALA A 25 -10.31 5.97 -17.03
N ALA A 26 -9.23 5.23 -17.32
CA ALA A 26 -8.32 4.72 -16.30
C ALA A 26 -7.54 5.85 -15.58
N LEU A 27 -7.11 6.88 -16.31
CA LEU A 27 -6.42 8.04 -15.72
C LEU A 27 -7.35 8.85 -14.80
N VAL A 28 -8.58 9.13 -15.26
CA VAL A 28 -9.58 9.84 -14.45
C VAL A 28 -9.96 9.03 -13.20
N LEU A 29 -10.17 7.71 -13.36
CA LEU A 29 -10.45 6.82 -12.24
C LEU A 29 -9.33 6.87 -11.19
N ASN A 30 -8.06 6.79 -11.61
CA ASN A 30 -6.95 6.84 -10.66
C ASN A 30 -6.76 8.21 -10.02
N LEU A 31 -7.03 9.29 -10.73
CA LEU A 31 -7.04 10.63 -10.14
C LEU A 31 -8.08 10.73 -9.02
N VAL A 32 -9.31 10.24 -9.27
CA VAL A 32 -10.39 10.22 -8.28
C VAL A 32 -10.04 9.32 -7.10
N LEU A 33 -9.50 8.12 -7.35
CA LEU A 33 -9.06 7.20 -6.30
C LEU A 33 -7.90 7.80 -5.48
N GLY A 34 -6.93 8.43 -6.12
CA GLY A 34 -5.82 9.09 -5.45
C GLY A 34 -6.28 10.24 -4.56
N ALA A 35 -7.19 11.08 -5.04
CA ALA A 35 -7.80 12.14 -4.23
C ALA A 35 -8.59 11.56 -3.05
N ALA A 36 -9.40 10.53 -3.28
CA ALA A 36 -10.15 9.84 -2.24
C ALA A 36 -9.23 9.23 -1.18
N PHE A 37 -8.15 8.56 -1.60
CA PHE A 37 -7.15 7.99 -0.71
C PHE A 37 -6.51 9.08 0.18
N ILE A 38 -6.06 10.19 -0.39
CA ILE A 38 -5.46 11.31 0.37
C ILE A 38 -6.45 11.83 1.41
N VAL A 39 -7.72 12.05 1.04
CA VAL A 39 -8.76 12.49 1.97
C VAL A 39 -8.99 11.46 3.08
N LEU A 40 -9.08 10.17 2.75
CA LEU A 40 -9.27 9.10 3.74
C LEU A 40 -8.12 9.01 4.74
N VAL A 41 -6.87 9.14 4.28
CA VAL A 41 -5.68 9.23 5.15
C VAL A 41 -5.75 10.46 6.04
N GLY A 42 -6.16 11.61 5.50
CA GLY A 42 -6.40 12.83 6.27
C GLY A 42 -7.44 12.63 7.38
N LEU A 43 -8.56 11.99 7.07
CA LEU A 43 -9.61 11.68 8.05
C LEU A 43 -9.13 10.74 9.16
N LEU A 44 -8.33 9.71 8.82
CA LEU A 44 -7.70 8.81 9.79
C LEU A 44 -6.71 9.54 10.69
N ALA A 45 -5.77 10.28 10.09
CA ALA A 45 -4.78 11.03 10.84
C ALA A 45 -5.43 12.10 11.74
N ARG A 46 -6.52 12.71 11.27
CA ARG A 46 -7.33 13.66 12.05
C ARG A 46 -7.98 13.00 13.26
N SER A 47 -8.61 11.83 13.08
CA SER A 47 -9.28 11.13 14.19
C SER A 47 -8.29 10.68 15.26
N TRP A 48 -7.07 10.31 14.87
CA TRP A 48 -6.06 9.81 15.81
C TRP A 48 -5.20 10.90 16.47
N PHE A 49 -4.84 11.95 15.72
CA PHE A 49 -3.78 12.88 16.13
C PHE A 49 -4.06 14.36 15.81
N GLY A 50 -5.25 14.70 15.31
CA GLY A 50 -5.69 16.08 15.06
C GLY A 50 -5.26 16.69 13.72
N ASP A 51 -5.68 17.95 13.51
CA ASP A 51 -5.66 18.60 12.19
C ASP A 51 -4.26 18.81 11.59
N LEU A 52 -3.27 19.16 12.43
CA LEU A 52 -1.91 19.39 11.96
C LEU A 52 -1.26 18.11 11.41
N VAL A 53 -1.48 16.97 12.07
CA VAL A 53 -0.97 15.67 11.60
C VAL A 53 -1.71 15.25 10.34
N ALA A 54 -3.02 15.48 10.27
CA ALA A 54 -3.81 15.21 9.07
C ALA A 54 -3.29 15.96 7.85
N GLN A 55 -3.09 17.28 7.96
CA GLN A 55 -2.55 18.10 6.87
C GLN A 55 -1.21 17.57 6.38
N ARG A 56 -0.30 17.25 7.31
CA ARG A 56 1.04 16.74 6.96
C ARG A 56 1.00 15.36 6.35
N ALA A 57 0.16 14.45 6.85
CA ALA A 57 -0.01 13.12 6.28
C ALA A 57 -0.57 13.21 4.85
N MET A 58 -1.56 14.08 4.61
CA MET A 58 -2.10 14.33 3.27
C MET A 58 -1.05 14.85 2.31
N ILE A 59 -0.27 15.85 2.74
CA ILE A 59 0.82 16.41 1.92
C ILE A 59 1.85 15.33 1.61
N LEU A 60 2.34 14.60 2.62
CA LEU A 60 3.32 13.52 2.42
C LEU A 60 2.78 12.45 1.46
N CYS A 61 1.53 12.01 1.59
CA CYS A 61 0.94 11.03 0.69
C CYS A 61 0.80 11.54 -0.75
N ALA A 62 0.59 12.85 -0.95
CA ALA A 62 0.48 13.45 -2.27
C ALA A 62 1.85 13.57 -2.97
N ILE A 63 2.89 13.94 -2.21
CA ILE A 63 4.20 14.32 -2.79
C ILE A 63 5.29 13.25 -2.64
N PHE A 64 5.05 12.19 -1.86
CA PHE A 64 6.05 11.13 -1.68
C PHE A 64 6.44 10.52 -3.02
N PRO A 65 7.72 10.17 -3.26
CA PRO A 65 8.14 9.68 -4.58
C PRO A 65 7.34 8.48 -5.09
N GLY A 66 6.82 7.63 -4.20
CA GLY A 66 5.94 6.51 -4.54
C GLY A 66 4.51 6.88 -4.93
N SER A 67 4.07 8.13 -4.75
CA SER A 67 2.70 8.59 -5.08
C SER A 67 2.44 8.66 -6.58
N PHE A 68 3.46 8.53 -7.44
CA PHE A 68 3.29 8.44 -8.89
C PHE A 68 2.29 7.35 -9.28
N VAL A 69 2.17 6.27 -8.50
CA VAL A 69 1.19 5.20 -8.75
C VAL A 69 -0.27 5.67 -8.72
N LEU A 70 -0.55 6.84 -8.13
CA LEU A 70 -1.87 7.47 -8.15
C LEU A 70 -2.18 8.17 -9.48
N SER A 71 -1.16 8.49 -10.28
CA SER A 71 -1.29 9.21 -11.56
C SER A 71 -1.21 8.30 -12.79
N PHE A 72 -0.69 7.09 -12.64
CA PHE A 72 -0.58 6.10 -13.71
C PHE A 72 -1.68 5.04 -13.62
N ALA A 73 -1.91 4.33 -14.72
CA ALA A 73 -2.73 3.12 -14.98
C ALA A 73 -2.81 1.97 -13.94
N TYR A 74 -2.67 2.18 -12.63
CA TYR A 74 -2.30 1.15 -11.66
C TYR A 74 -3.41 0.77 -10.68
N SER A 75 -3.53 -0.54 -10.40
CA SER A 75 -4.48 -1.04 -9.40
C SER A 75 -4.06 -0.76 -7.95
N GLU A 76 -2.84 -0.24 -7.71
CA GLU A 76 -2.39 0.24 -6.41
C GLU A 76 -3.29 1.34 -5.85
N ALA A 77 -3.78 2.28 -6.68
CA ALA A 77 -4.64 3.38 -6.23
C ALA A 77 -5.96 2.85 -5.63
N LEU A 78 -6.55 1.83 -6.26
CA LEU A 78 -7.75 1.17 -5.77
C LEU A 78 -7.50 0.44 -4.44
N LEU A 79 -6.40 -0.32 -4.35
CA LEU A 79 -6.02 -1.01 -3.11
C LEU A 79 -5.83 -0.01 -1.95
N LEU A 80 -5.07 1.06 -2.19
CA LEU A 80 -4.79 2.11 -1.20
C LEU A 80 -6.07 2.76 -0.68
N THR A 81 -6.98 3.10 -1.60
CA THR A 81 -8.27 3.71 -1.27
C THR A 81 -9.12 2.78 -0.42
N LEU A 82 -9.26 1.51 -0.83
CA LEU A 82 -10.01 0.50 -0.09
C LEU A 82 -9.38 0.20 1.27
N ALA A 83 -8.06 0.17 1.36
CA ALA A 83 -7.33 -0.05 2.62
C ALA A 83 -7.53 1.12 3.60
N ALA A 84 -7.42 2.36 3.13
CA ALA A 84 -7.69 3.54 3.94
C ALA A 84 -9.16 3.61 4.39
N ALA A 85 -10.10 3.30 3.50
CA ALA A 85 -11.52 3.22 3.83
C ALA A 85 -11.79 2.11 4.87
N CYS A 86 -11.19 0.93 4.72
CA CYS A 86 -11.31 -0.17 5.65
C CYS A 86 -10.80 0.22 7.05
N LEU A 87 -9.60 0.80 7.15
CA LEU A 87 -9.06 1.24 8.45
C LEU A 87 -9.95 2.31 9.09
N LEU A 88 -10.51 3.25 8.30
CA LEU A 88 -11.42 4.27 8.81
C LEU A 88 -12.75 3.69 9.29
N LEU A 89 -13.26 2.66 8.60
CA LEU A 89 -14.47 1.95 9.02
C LEU A 89 -14.23 1.10 10.27
N LEU A 90 -13.05 0.50 10.43
CA LEU A 90 -12.65 -0.18 11.66
C LEU A 90 -12.53 0.80 12.83
N ASP A 91 -11.94 1.98 12.60
CA ASP A 91 -11.84 3.06 13.60
C ASP A 91 -13.22 3.52 14.09
N ARG A 92 -14.20 3.53 13.17
CA ARG A 92 -15.61 3.85 13.47
C ARG A 92 -16.46 2.64 13.85
N GLU A 93 -15.86 1.48 14.09
CA GLU A 93 -16.51 0.23 14.47
C GLU A 93 -17.64 -0.23 13.51
N ARG A 94 -17.55 0.13 12.22
CA ARG A 94 -18.51 -0.28 11.18
C ARG A 94 -18.07 -1.62 10.56
N TRP A 95 -18.11 -2.68 11.36
CA TRP A 95 -17.52 -3.99 11.07
C TRP A 95 -17.96 -4.62 9.74
N LEU A 96 -19.25 -4.57 9.40
CA LEU A 96 -19.76 -5.13 8.15
C LEU A 96 -19.14 -4.43 6.94
N TRP A 97 -19.21 -3.10 6.92
CA TRP A 97 -18.65 -2.30 5.83
C TRP A 97 -17.13 -2.42 5.75
N ALA A 98 -16.44 -2.48 6.88
CA ALA A 98 -15.00 -2.76 6.92
C ALA A 98 -14.68 -4.10 6.26
N GLY A 99 -15.44 -5.17 6.60
CA GLY A 99 -15.32 -6.48 5.98
C GLY A 99 -15.55 -6.47 4.48
N ILE A 100 -16.59 -5.79 4.00
CA ILE A 100 -16.88 -5.64 2.56
C ILE A 100 -15.73 -4.91 1.85
N THR A 101 -15.24 -3.81 2.41
CA THR A 101 -14.10 -3.08 1.81
C THR A 101 -12.82 -3.90 1.81
N ALA A 102 -12.56 -4.68 2.86
CA ALA A 102 -11.41 -5.59 2.93
C ALA A 102 -11.54 -6.74 1.92
N MET A 103 -12.74 -7.30 1.76
CA MET A 103 -13.05 -8.31 0.75
C MET A 103 -12.78 -7.78 -0.66
N LEU A 104 -13.26 -6.57 -0.98
CA LEU A 104 -12.97 -5.95 -2.28
C LEU A 104 -11.47 -5.71 -2.45
N ALA A 105 -10.77 -5.26 -1.42
CA ALA A 105 -9.33 -5.04 -1.48
C ALA A 105 -8.53 -6.35 -1.72
N THR A 106 -8.88 -7.44 -1.05
CA THR A 106 -8.21 -8.74 -1.26
C THR A 106 -8.49 -9.34 -2.64
N ALA A 107 -9.62 -8.98 -3.24
CA ALA A 107 -9.93 -9.32 -4.63
C ALA A 107 -9.15 -8.46 -5.66
N THR A 108 -8.52 -7.35 -5.26
CA THR A 108 -7.75 -6.49 -6.20
C THR A 108 -6.29 -6.88 -6.33
N ARG A 109 -5.64 -7.28 -5.23
CA ARG A 109 -4.21 -7.63 -5.21
C ARG A 109 -3.88 -8.57 -4.04
N PRO A 110 -2.82 -9.38 -4.14
CA PRO A 110 -2.37 -10.22 -3.02
C PRO A 110 -2.00 -9.40 -1.80
N ASN A 111 -1.48 -8.17 -1.97
CA ASN A 111 -1.15 -7.27 -0.87
C ASN A 111 -2.37 -6.90 0.00
N GLY A 112 -3.60 -7.03 -0.53
CA GLY A 112 -4.82 -6.81 0.24
C GLY A 112 -4.96 -7.72 1.46
N VAL A 113 -4.29 -8.89 1.48
CA VAL A 113 -4.33 -9.79 2.66
C VAL A 113 -3.83 -9.12 3.94
N ALA A 114 -3.05 -8.05 3.85
CA ALA A 114 -2.67 -7.24 5.01
C ALA A 114 -3.89 -6.67 5.78
N LEU A 115 -5.02 -6.44 5.11
CA LEU A 115 -6.26 -6.01 5.75
C LEU A 115 -6.92 -7.11 6.58
N ILE A 116 -6.68 -8.39 6.27
CA ILE A 116 -7.16 -9.50 7.09
C ILE A 116 -6.54 -9.39 8.49
N ALA A 117 -5.22 -9.17 8.56
CA ALA A 117 -4.51 -8.97 9.83
C ALA A 117 -5.03 -7.73 10.59
N ALA A 118 -5.25 -6.61 9.88
CA ALA A 118 -5.82 -5.41 10.47
C ALA A 118 -7.23 -5.65 11.06
N CYS A 119 -8.10 -6.34 10.32
CA CYS A 119 -9.44 -6.69 10.75
C CYS A 119 -9.42 -7.64 11.96
N LEU A 120 -8.54 -8.65 11.96
CA LEU A 120 -8.37 -9.58 13.08
C LEU A 120 -7.95 -8.87 14.36
N VAL A 121 -6.94 -8.00 14.27
CA VAL A 121 -6.44 -7.23 15.41
C VAL A 121 -7.51 -6.26 15.93
N ALA A 122 -8.20 -5.55 15.03
CA ALA A 122 -9.30 -4.67 15.42
C ALA A 122 -10.45 -5.44 16.10
N ALA A 123 -10.81 -6.61 15.55
CA ALA A 123 -11.87 -7.44 16.09
C ALA A 123 -11.52 -7.97 17.49
N GLU A 124 -10.29 -8.42 17.69
CA GLU A 124 -9.81 -8.93 18.98
C GLU A 124 -9.74 -7.81 20.04
N MET A 125 -9.29 -6.62 19.68
CA MET A 125 -9.31 -5.45 20.56
C MET A 125 -10.75 -5.09 20.98
N ALA A 126 -11.68 -5.03 20.03
CA ALA A 126 -13.07 -4.72 20.29
C ALA A 126 -13.77 -5.82 21.10
N ARG A 127 -13.44 -7.10 20.86
CA ARG A 127 -13.93 -8.22 21.66
C ARG A 127 -13.48 -8.11 23.12
N ARG A 128 -12.21 -7.78 23.37
CA ARG A 128 -11.70 -7.59 24.74
C ARG A 128 -12.35 -6.41 25.45
N ALA A 129 -12.56 -5.30 24.73
CA ALA A 129 -13.15 -4.09 25.30
C ALA A 129 -14.66 -4.19 25.55
N LYS A 130 -15.41 -4.80 24.63
CA LYS A 130 -16.90 -4.80 24.64
C LYS A 130 -17.54 -6.17 24.84
N LYS A 131 -16.74 -7.24 24.96
CA LYS A 131 -17.19 -8.65 25.07
C LYS A 131 -18.18 -9.07 23.96
N SER A 132 -18.09 -8.45 22.78
CA SER A 132 -18.95 -8.72 21.64
C SER A 132 -18.21 -9.50 20.55
N TRP A 133 -18.92 -10.41 19.89
CA TRP A 133 -18.43 -11.17 18.72
C TRP A 133 -18.73 -10.50 17.39
N ARG A 134 -19.58 -9.46 17.36
CA ARG A 134 -19.90 -8.69 16.15
C ARG A 134 -18.65 -8.21 15.36
N PRO A 135 -17.53 -7.83 16.00
CA PRO A 135 -16.34 -7.42 15.26
C PRO A 135 -15.74 -8.48 14.33
N PHE A 136 -15.99 -9.78 14.57
CA PHE A 136 -15.46 -10.88 13.75
C PHE A 136 -16.10 -10.99 12.37
N ILE A 137 -17.16 -10.24 12.08
CA ILE A 137 -17.73 -10.14 10.72
C ILE A 137 -16.67 -9.62 9.74
N ALA A 138 -15.88 -8.62 10.14
CA ALA A 138 -14.86 -8.02 9.28
C ALA A 138 -13.76 -9.02 8.84
N PRO A 139 -13.05 -9.70 9.76
CA PRO A 139 -12.03 -10.67 9.37
C PRO A 139 -12.59 -11.93 8.70
N LEU A 140 -13.87 -12.27 8.90
CA LEU A 140 -14.52 -13.39 8.21
C LEU A 140 -14.80 -13.06 6.73
N LEU A 141 -15.22 -11.82 6.43
CA LEU A 141 -15.49 -11.36 5.06
C LEU A 141 -14.21 -11.07 4.27
N ALA A 142 -13.19 -10.51 4.93
CA ALA A 142 -11.95 -10.08 4.29
C ALA A 142 -11.28 -11.13 3.36
N PRO A 143 -11.12 -12.43 3.73
CA PRO A 143 -10.50 -13.42 2.85
C PRO A 143 -11.37 -13.86 1.66
N LEU A 144 -12.68 -13.59 1.68
CA LEU A 144 -13.60 -14.07 0.63
C LEU A 144 -13.28 -13.49 -0.74
N GLY A 145 -12.72 -12.28 -0.81
CA GLY A 145 -12.32 -11.67 -2.08
C GLY A 145 -11.15 -12.39 -2.74
N PHE A 146 -10.13 -12.74 -1.95
CA PHE A 146 -9.02 -13.56 -2.42
C PHE A 146 -9.50 -14.95 -2.82
N LEU A 147 -10.34 -15.61 -2.01
CA LEU A 147 -10.90 -16.93 -2.34
C LEU A 147 -11.74 -16.89 -3.62
N GLY A 148 -12.59 -15.88 -3.78
CA GLY A 148 -13.38 -15.67 -4.99
C GLY A 148 -12.50 -15.49 -6.23
N TYR A 149 -11.40 -14.75 -6.12
CA TYR A 149 -10.42 -14.64 -7.20
C TYR A 149 -9.75 -15.98 -7.52
N GLN A 150 -9.35 -16.76 -6.50
CA GLN A 150 -8.75 -18.08 -6.69
C GLN A 150 -9.72 -19.05 -7.40
N LEU A 151 -11.01 -19.01 -7.05
CA LEU A 151 -12.03 -19.81 -7.73
C LEU A 151 -12.22 -19.35 -9.19
N TRP A 152 -12.26 -18.04 -9.42
CA TRP A 152 -12.40 -17.49 -10.77
C TRP A 152 -11.23 -17.89 -11.68
N ILE A 153 -9.99 -17.78 -11.21
CA ILE A 153 -8.82 -18.14 -12.03
C ILE A 153 -8.75 -19.65 -12.28
N ASN A 154 -9.09 -20.49 -11.28
CA ASN A 154 -9.14 -21.94 -11.46
C ASN A 154 -10.19 -22.35 -12.51
N HIS A 155 -11.35 -21.70 -12.50
CA HIS A 155 -12.39 -21.96 -13.50
C HIS A 155 -11.96 -21.47 -14.90
N HIS A 156 -11.31 -20.32 -15.01
CA HIS A 156 -10.88 -19.76 -16.30
C HIS A 156 -9.69 -20.49 -16.92
N ALA A 157 -8.79 -21.02 -16.09
CA ALA A 157 -7.61 -21.76 -16.52
C ALA A 157 -7.83 -23.27 -16.62
N HIS A 158 -9.01 -23.77 -16.24
CA HIS A 158 -9.35 -25.19 -16.18
C HIS A 158 -8.34 -26.06 -15.39
N GLU A 159 -7.66 -25.45 -14.41
CA GLU A 159 -6.63 -26.09 -13.59
C GLU A 159 -6.84 -25.67 -12.13
N SER A 160 -6.73 -26.61 -11.18
CA SER A 160 -6.85 -26.32 -9.75
C SER A 160 -5.52 -25.86 -9.18
N GLY A 161 -5.48 -24.66 -8.59
CA GLY A 161 -4.29 -24.19 -7.86
C GLY A 161 -3.24 -23.52 -8.74
N VAL A 162 -3.63 -23.00 -9.91
CA VAL A 162 -2.76 -22.31 -10.88
C VAL A 162 -1.89 -21.25 -10.19
N TRP A 163 -2.50 -20.45 -9.31
CA TRP A 163 -1.77 -19.40 -8.60
C TRP A 163 -0.65 -19.96 -7.72
N PHE A 164 -0.90 -21.05 -6.98
CA PHE A 164 0.10 -21.69 -6.14
C PHE A 164 1.20 -22.38 -6.96
N ARG A 165 0.87 -22.96 -8.12
CA ARG A 165 1.86 -23.53 -9.04
C ARG A 165 2.75 -22.44 -9.63
N VAL A 166 2.17 -21.39 -10.21
CA VAL A 166 2.92 -20.26 -10.80
C VAL A 166 3.76 -19.57 -9.73
N GLN A 167 3.21 -19.38 -8.53
CA GLN A 167 3.98 -18.84 -7.41
C GLN A 167 5.08 -19.83 -6.99
N GLY A 168 4.82 -21.13 -6.93
CA GLY A 168 5.80 -22.16 -6.63
C GLY A 168 6.93 -22.27 -7.67
N GLU A 169 6.62 -22.09 -8.95
CA GLU A 169 7.60 -22.02 -10.05
C GLU A 169 8.44 -20.74 -9.94
N ALA A 170 7.83 -19.59 -9.69
CA ALA A 170 8.53 -18.35 -9.39
C ALA A 170 9.36 -18.44 -8.09
N TRP A 171 8.93 -19.26 -7.11
CA TRP A 171 9.67 -19.54 -5.88
C TRP A 171 10.86 -20.47 -6.11
N LYS A 172 10.77 -21.41 -7.06
CA LYS A 172 11.90 -22.27 -7.48
C LYS A 172 12.94 -21.48 -8.28
N GLU A 173 12.50 -20.55 -9.12
CA GLU A 173 13.41 -19.61 -9.82
C GLU A 173 13.98 -18.54 -8.87
N GLY A 174 13.23 -18.17 -7.84
CA GLY A 174 13.56 -17.11 -6.87
C GLY A 174 14.08 -17.58 -5.51
N ALA A 175 14.50 -18.85 -5.38
CA ALA A 175 14.91 -19.50 -4.11
C ALA A 175 16.23 -18.98 -3.52
N SER A 176 16.47 -17.67 -3.59
CA SER A 176 17.47 -17.00 -2.77
C SER A 176 16.71 -16.09 -1.81
N PHE A 177 16.44 -16.61 -0.61
CA PHE A 177 15.82 -15.90 0.50
C PHE A 177 16.48 -14.53 0.74
N GLY A 178 15.83 -13.66 1.52
CA GLY A 178 16.21 -12.28 1.83
C GLY A 178 17.68 -11.99 2.16
N PHE A 179 18.54 -13.00 2.37
CA PHE A 179 19.99 -12.88 2.29
C PHE A 179 20.48 -12.26 0.98
N THR A 180 19.86 -12.53 -0.17
CA THR A 180 20.23 -11.88 -1.45
C THR A 180 19.72 -10.46 -1.55
N ALA A 181 18.54 -10.15 -0.98
CA ALA A 181 18.05 -8.78 -0.89
C ALA A 181 18.91 -7.95 0.08
N ILE A 182 19.28 -8.52 1.23
CA ILE A 182 20.19 -7.93 2.22
C ILE A 182 21.60 -7.80 1.62
N ARG A 183 22.11 -8.83 0.95
CA ARG A 183 23.41 -8.83 0.29
C ARG A 183 23.45 -7.82 -0.86
N ARG A 184 22.42 -7.74 -1.71
CA ARG A 184 22.30 -6.70 -2.74
C ARG A 184 22.16 -5.31 -2.15
N THR A 185 21.49 -5.17 -1.01
CA THR A 185 21.43 -3.89 -0.27
C THR A 185 22.81 -3.52 0.26
N LEU A 186 23.54 -4.46 0.85
CA LEU A 186 24.93 -4.27 1.33
C LEU A 186 25.91 -4.01 0.17
N GLU A 187 25.74 -4.69 -0.97
CA GLU A 187 26.51 -4.49 -2.20
C GLU A 187 26.19 -3.13 -2.86
N ALA A 188 24.94 -2.65 -2.78
CA ALA A 188 24.57 -1.30 -3.20
C ALA A 188 25.19 -0.20 -2.32
N PHE A 189 25.48 -0.49 -1.05
CA PHE A 189 26.27 0.41 -0.20
C PHE A 189 27.77 0.39 -0.52
N THR A 190 28.31 -0.72 -1.07
CA THR A 190 29.73 -0.82 -1.44
C THR A 190 30.03 -0.44 -2.88
N GLN A 191 29.04 -0.46 -3.79
CA GLN A 191 29.15 0.00 -5.18
C GLN A 191 27.96 0.90 -5.59
N PRO A 192 27.82 2.10 -5.01
CA PRO A 192 26.63 2.95 -5.17
C PRO A 192 26.41 3.57 -6.58
N LEU A 193 27.30 3.30 -7.55
CA LEU A 193 27.36 4.03 -8.83
C LEU A 193 27.22 3.16 -10.10
N SER A 194 26.87 1.87 -9.99
CA SER A 194 26.78 0.99 -11.17
C SER A 194 25.39 1.00 -11.86
N SER A 195 24.29 1.25 -11.14
CA SER A 195 22.94 1.33 -11.71
C SER A 195 21.96 2.24 -10.93
N PRO A 196 21.18 3.13 -11.61
CA PRO A 196 20.15 3.97 -10.97
C PRO A 196 19.10 3.20 -10.17
N THR A 197 18.78 1.96 -10.55
CA THR A 197 17.76 1.14 -9.85
C THR A 197 18.21 0.67 -8.47
N ASP A 198 19.52 0.46 -8.27
CA ASP A 198 20.06 -0.04 -7.01
C ASP A 198 20.09 1.09 -5.97
N LEU A 199 20.40 2.32 -6.40
CA LEU A 199 20.32 3.52 -5.56
C LEU A 199 18.88 3.77 -5.09
N ILE A 200 17.88 3.67 -5.98
CA ILE A 200 16.46 3.83 -5.62
C ILE A 200 16.04 2.76 -4.61
N THR A 201 16.52 1.52 -4.79
CA THR A 201 16.21 0.39 -3.90
C THR A 201 16.84 0.59 -2.52
N ALA A 202 18.12 0.96 -2.46
CA ALA A 202 18.83 1.23 -1.21
C ALA A 202 18.22 2.41 -0.45
N ALA A 203 17.90 3.51 -1.14
CA ALA A 203 17.23 4.66 -0.55
C ALA A 203 15.85 4.29 0.02
N SER A 204 15.06 3.53 -0.72
CA SER A 204 13.74 3.05 -0.27
C SER A 204 13.84 2.12 0.94
N PHE A 205 14.84 1.24 0.98
CA PHE A 205 15.11 0.40 2.14
C PHE A 205 15.52 1.22 3.37
N GLY A 206 16.38 2.23 3.19
CA GLY A 206 16.72 3.19 4.23
C GLY A 206 15.50 3.94 4.77
N CYS A 207 14.62 4.44 3.89
CA CYS A 207 13.36 5.06 4.28
C CYS A 207 12.43 4.10 5.04
N MET A 208 12.36 2.83 4.60
CA MET A 208 11.58 1.79 5.28
C MET A 208 12.09 1.57 6.72
N LEU A 209 13.40 1.40 6.90
CA LEU A 209 13.99 1.24 8.24
C LEU A 209 13.72 2.46 9.12
N LEU A 210 13.86 3.66 8.56
CA LEU A 210 13.54 4.91 9.26
C LEU A 210 12.07 4.93 9.70
N PHE A 211 11.13 4.58 8.81
CA PHE A 211 9.70 4.57 9.11
C PHE A 211 9.35 3.54 10.20
N VAL A 212 9.91 2.34 10.13
CA VAL A 212 9.75 1.30 11.16
C VAL A 212 10.32 1.78 12.50
N TRP A 213 11.49 2.41 12.48
CA TRP A 213 12.10 2.97 13.70
C TRP A 213 11.24 4.07 14.32
N ILE A 214 10.70 4.99 13.51
CA ILE A 214 9.80 6.06 13.97
C ILE A 214 8.54 5.45 14.58
N MET A 215 7.92 4.47 13.90
CA MET A 215 6.73 3.77 14.37
C MET A 215 7.00 3.06 15.71
N TRP A 216 8.13 2.37 15.85
CA TRP A 216 8.48 1.60 17.04
C TRP A 216 8.81 2.49 18.26
N LYS A 217 9.62 3.54 18.07
CA LYS A 217 10.20 4.31 19.18
C LYS A 217 9.30 5.41 19.70
N ARG A 218 8.42 6.00 18.89
CA ARG A 218 7.89 7.34 19.20
C ARG A 218 6.37 7.44 19.26
N HIS A 219 5.59 6.75 18.41
CA HIS A 219 4.12 6.86 18.44
C HIS A 219 3.46 5.57 17.96
N ARG A 220 2.80 4.84 18.88
CA ARG A 220 2.02 3.65 18.52
C ARG A 220 0.79 4.11 17.76
N LEU A 221 0.85 4.03 16.43
CA LEU A 221 -0.37 3.96 15.61
C LEU A 221 -1.33 2.94 16.24
N PRO A 222 -2.64 3.06 16.03
CA PRO A 222 -3.57 2.03 16.45
C PRO A 222 -3.10 0.66 15.94
N LEU A 223 -3.19 -0.37 16.79
CA LEU A 223 -2.68 -1.70 16.49
C LEU A 223 -3.17 -2.28 15.15
N PRO A 224 -4.42 -2.02 14.67
CA PRO A 224 -4.85 -2.46 13.35
C PRO A 224 -3.99 -1.89 12.21
N ALA A 225 -3.62 -0.60 12.30
CA ALA A 225 -2.78 0.07 11.31
C ALA A 225 -1.32 -0.41 11.36
N MET A 226 -0.82 -0.75 12.56
CA MET A 226 0.49 -1.39 12.72
C MET A 226 0.49 -2.80 12.11
N ALA A 227 -0.56 -3.59 12.34
CA ALA A 227 -0.68 -4.94 11.80
C ALA A 227 -0.73 -4.93 10.27
N TYR A 228 -1.53 -4.02 9.70
CA TYR A 228 -1.54 -3.77 8.25
C TYR A 228 -0.13 -3.46 7.72
N SER A 229 0.53 -2.46 8.31
CA SER A 229 1.85 -2.00 7.86
C SER A 229 2.89 -3.12 7.98
N ALA A 230 2.89 -3.86 9.09
CA ALA A 230 3.80 -4.98 9.30
C ALA A 230 3.63 -6.08 8.23
N VAL A 231 2.39 -6.47 7.93
CA VAL A 231 2.14 -7.49 6.90
C VAL A 231 2.56 -6.99 5.52
N ILE A 232 2.28 -5.73 5.16
CA ILE A 232 2.76 -5.15 3.89
C ILE A 232 4.29 -5.19 3.80
N LEU A 233 5.00 -4.78 4.87
CA LEU A 233 6.46 -4.80 4.89
C LEU A 233 7.02 -6.23 4.81
N ILE A 234 6.38 -7.20 5.47
CA ILE A 234 6.77 -8.62 5.35
C ILE A 234 6.56 -9.10 3.91
N LEU A 235 5.40 -8.82 3.30
CA LEU A 235 5.11 -9.18 1.90
C LEU A 235 6.04 -8.48 0.90
N MET A 236 6.58 -7.32 1.25
CA MET A 236 7.60 -6.61 0.46
C MET A 236 8.98 -7.26 0.56
N LEU A 237 9.31 -7.88 1.70
CA LEU A 237 10.61 -8.51 1.96
C LEU A 237 10.68 -10.00 1.56
N LEU A 238 9.53 -10.65 1.40
CA LEU A 238 9.45 -12.09 1.09
C LEU A 238 9.93 -12.45 -0.32
N PRO A 239 9.57 -11.76 -1.41
CA PRO A 239 9.97 -12.15 -2.76
C PRO A 239 11.34 -11.55 -3.15
N ALA A 240 12.28 -12.40 -3.60
CA ALA A 240 13.61 -11.96 -4.07
C ALA A 240 13.56 -11.02 -5.30
N THR A 241 12.46 -11.07 -6.07
CA THR A 241 12.22 -10.26 -7.25
C THR A 241 11.57 -8.91 -6.94
N VAL A 242 10.97 -8.77 -5.75
CA VAL A 242 10.35 -7.53 -5.28
C VAL A 242 11.44 -6.70 -4.62
N THR A 243 12.19 -5.98 -5.44
CA THR A 243 13.08 -4.91 -4.96
C THR A 243 12.29 -3.91 -4.12
N ALA A 244 12.92 -3.36 -3.07
CA ALA A 244 12.33 -2.33 -2.23
C ALA A 244 12.09 -1.06 -3.06
N ARG A 245 10.98 -1.00 -3.79
CA ARG A 245 10.65 0.14 -4.66
C ARG A 245 9.77 1.14 -3.89
N PRO A 246 9.86 2.44 -4.22
CA PRO A 246 9.05 3.48 -3.59
C PRO A 246 7.54 3.16 -3.60
N ARG A 247 7.03 2.53 -4.66
CA ARG A 247 5.62 2.10 -4.76
C ARG A 247 5.18 1.13 -3.66
N PHE A 248 6.05 0.22 -3.23
CA PHE A 248 5.73 -0.76 -2.18
C PHE A 248 5.85 -0.15 -0.78
N LEU A 249 6.78 0.77 -0.58
CA LEU A 249 6.81 1.54 0.66
C LEU A 249 5.56 2.42 0.79
N PHE A 250 5.04 2.93 -0.33
CA PHE A 250 3.81 3.72 -0.36
C PHE A 250 2.57 2.91 0.05
N THR A 251 2.50 1.60 -0.23
CA THR A 251 1.39 0.76 0.22
C THR A 251 1.34 0.58 1.74
N ALA A 252 2.45 0.75 2.44
CA ALA A 252 2.51 0.85 3.89
C ALA A 252 2.14 2.27 4.38
N PHE A 253 1.05 2.83 3.83
CA PHE A 253 0.67 4.22 4.01
C PHE A 253 0.49 4.70 5.48
N PRO A 254 0.12 3.87 6.47
CA PRO A 254 0.01 4.36 7.85
C PRO A 254 1.35 4.87 8.41
N LEU A 255 2.48 4.41 7.87
CA LEU A 255 3.81 4.89 8.26
C LEU A 255 4.01 6.39 7.93
N PHE A 256 3.31 6.92 6.92
CA PHE A 256 3.34 8.34 6.61
C PHE A 256 2.62 9.17 7.67
N ILE A 257 1.59 8.59 8.32
CA ILE A 257 0.96 9.19 9.49
C ILE A 257 1.97 9.24 10.65
N SER A 258 2.73 8.16 10.88
CA SER A 258 3.81 8.17 11.88
C SER A 258 4.87 9.24 11.60
N LEU A 259 5.28 9.40 10.34
CA LEU A 259 6.20 10.45 9.94
C LEU A 259 5.61 11.86 10.15
N ALA A 260 4.33 12.06 9.81
CA ALA A 260 3.62 13.31 10.02
C ALA A 260 3.59 13.71 11.50
N ILE A 261 3.34 12.76 12.42
CA ILE A 261 3.41 12.98 13.87
C ILE A 261 4.83 13.34 14.30
N TRP A 262 5.84 12.63 13.78
CA TRP A 262 7.22 12.89 14.16
C TRP A 262 7.66 14.32 13.78
N LEU A 263 7.27 14.76 12.58
CA LEU A 263 7.57 16.10 12.08
C LEU A 263 6.75 17.18 12.79
N SER A 264 5.51 16.90 13.24
CA SER A 264 4.62 17.91 13.86
C SER A 264 5.13 18.45 15.21
N HIS A 265 6.10 17.77 15.81
CA HIS A 265 6.71 18.19 17.05
C HIS A 265 7.48 19.52 16.90
N SER A 266 7.33 20.43 17.86
CA SER A 266 7.91 21.79 17.83
C SER A 266 9.40 21.84 17.45
N LYS A 267 10.22 21.02 18.12
CA LYS A 267 11.68 20.90 17.87
C LYS A 267 12.07 20.44 16.47
N ARG A 268 11.14 19.93 15.66
CA ARG A 268 11.40 19.38 14.31
C ARG A 268 10.61 20.08 13.22
N ARG A 269 9.90 21.16 13.56
CA ARG A 269 9.11 21.94 12.59
C ARG A 269 9.99 22.47 11.44
N GLU A 270 11.26 22.78 11.73
CA GLU A 270 12.25 23.26 10.76
C GLU A 270 12.62 22.23 9.69
N TRP A 271 12.47 20.93 9.97
CA TRP A 271 12.76 19.86 9.01
C TRP A 271 11.67 19.71 7.93
N TRP A 272 10.47 20.24 8.17
CA TRP A 272 9.32 20.11 7.27
C TRP A 272 9.59 20.57 5.82
N PRO A 273 10.10 21.78 5.54
CA PRO A 273 10.38 22.21 4.17
C PRO A 273 11.40 21.31 3.46
N TYR A 274 12.42 20.82 4.17
CA TYR A 274 13.42 19.91 3.59
C TYR A 274 12.82 18.57 3.19
N VAL A 275 11.96 17.99 4.04
CA VAL A 275 11.26 16.73 3.74
C VAL A 275 10.33 16.92 2.54
N VAL A 276 9.58 18.02 2.49
CA VAL A 276 8.69 18.35 1.36
C VAL A 276 9.50 18.50 0.06
N GLY A 277 10.59 19.28 0.10
CA GLY A 277 11.47 19.48 -1.06
C GLY A 277 12.09 18.18 -1.56
N MET A 278 12.57 17.32 -0.65
CA MET A 278 13.13 16.01 -1.00
C MET A 278 12.09 15.08 -1.62
N CYS A 279 10.86 15.06 -1.09
CA CYS A 279 9.79 14.25 -1.64
C CYS A 279 9.38 14.73 -3.05
N LEU A 280 9.21 16.05 -3.24
CA LEU A 280 8.91 16.64 -4.55
C LEU A 280 10.02 16.36 -5.58
N ALA A 281 11.28 16.53 -5.19
CA ALA A 281 12.41 16.21 -6.04
C ALA A 281 12.41 14.73 -6.44
N GLY A 282 12.20 13.82 -5.48
CA GLY A 282 12.14 12.39 -5.74
C GLY A 282 10.94 11.99 -6.61
N LEU A 283 9.75 12.57 -6.38
CA LEU A 283 8.56 12.33 -7.20
C LEU A 283 8.78 12.81 -8.64
N THR A 284 9.36 14.00 -8.82
CA THR A 284 9.68 14.55 -10.13
C THR A 284 10.70 13.67 -10.86
N ALA A 285 11.78 13.27 -10.18
CA ALA A 285 12.81 12.40 -10.74
C ALA A 285 12.27 11.03 -11.15
N LEU A 286 11.46 10.38 -10.30
CA LEU A 286 10.86 9.09 -10.63
C LEU A 286 9.83 9.21 -11.75
N THR A 287 8.98 10.24 -11.73
CA THR A 287 7.99 10.45 -12.79
C THR A 287 8.68 10.71 -14.13
N ALA A 288 9.77 11.49 -14.15
CA ALA A 288 10.57 11.71 -15.34
C ALA A 288 11.27 10.43 -15.83
N LEU A 289 11.91 9.67 -14.93
CA LEU A 289 12.53 8.38 -15.25
C LEU A 289 11.51 7.41 -15.87
N TYR A 290 10.35 7.24 -15.22
CA TYR A 290 9.31 6.33 -15.72
C TYR A 290 8.64 6.83 -17.00
N GLY A 291 8.48 8.15 -17.16
CA GLY A 291 7.93 8.75 -18.37
C GLY A 291 8.86 8.68 -19.57
N VAL A 292 10.16 8.86 -19.38
CA VAL A 292 11.18 8.88 -20.45
C VAL A 292 11.54 7.47 -20.91
N TYR A 293 11.75 6.53 -19.98
CA TYR A 293 12.22 5.20 -20.33
C TYR A 293 11.11 4.25 -20.80
N GLY A 294 9.84 4.69 -20.82
CA GLY A 294 8.70 3.82 -21.12
C GLY A 294 8.63 2.58 -20.22
N ALA A 295 9.39 2.59 -19.12
CA ALA A 295 9.60 1.47 -18.23
C ALA A 295 8.37 1.35 -17.35
N ILE A 296 7.27 0.88 -17.93
CA ILE A 296 6.12 0.41 -17.19
C ILE A 296 6.58 -0.88 -16.48
N PRO A 297 6.72 -0.89 -15.15
CA PRO A 297 7.08 -2.07 -14.38
C PRO A 297 6.03 -3.19 -14.42
#